data_AF-A0A7K4JT71-F1
#
_entry.id   AF-A0A7K4JT71-F1
#
_cell.length_a   1.000
_cell.length_b   1.000
_cell.length_c   1.000
_cell.angle_alpha   90.00
_cell.angle_beta   90.00
_cell.angle_gamma   90.00
#
_symmetry.space_group_name_H-M   'P 1'
#
loop_
_entity.id
_entity.type
_entity.pdbx_description
1 polymer ?
#
loop_
_entity_poly.entity_id
_entity_poly.type
_entity_poly.pdbx_seq_one_letter_code
_entity_poly.pdbx_strand_id
1 'polypeptide(L)'
;MASAMRAGQRLRRAVEGGELAALPAGLRAELEAALGSEGALVPFRLLRRLHAALREAGSPLHLHQLLEGSEIHLPEVPVPPRNPELVARLERIKARLANEEYQRMTRNVTGQ
;
A
#
# COMPACT_ATOMS: atom_id res chain seq x y z
N MET A 1 -5.34 7.33 -7.25
CA MET A 1 -6.49 6.50 -6.85
C MET A 1 -5.99 5.08 -6.64
N ALA A 2 -6.46 4.37 -5.60
CA ALA A 2 -6.10 2.97 -5.40
C ALA A 2 -6.61 2.11 -6.57
N SER A 3 -5.74 1.25 -7.09
CA SER A 3 -6.02 0.39 -8.26
C SER A 3 -6.15 -1.10 -7.89
N ALA A 4 -5.71 -1.47 -6.68
CA ALA A 4 -5.73 -2.82 -6.16
C ALA A 4 -6.00 -2.83 -4.65
N MET A 5 -6.31 -4.01 -4.13
CA MET A 5 -6.41 -4.28 -2.70
C MET A 5 -5.59 -5.53 -2.35
N ARG A 6 -5.13 -5.62 -1.12
CA ARG A 6 -4.58 -6.84 -0.55
C ARG A 6 -5.72 -7.78 -0.18
N ALA A 7 -5.66 -9.02 -0.69
CA ALA A 7 -6.68 -10.02 -0.40
C ALA A 7 -6.62 -10.52 1.05
N GLY A 8 -7.74 -10.42 1.75
CA GLY A 8 -7.92 -10.99 3.08
C GLY A 8 -8.03 -12.52 3.07
N GLN A 9 -7.97 -13.12 4.26
CA GLN A 9 -8.08 -14.58 4.43
C GLN A 9 -9.42 -15.14 3.95
N ARG A 10 -10.52 -14.38 4.09
CA ARG A 10 -11.86 -14.84 3.71
C ARG A 10 -11.97 -15.10 2.21
N LEU A 11 -11.43 -14.18 1.39
CA LEU A 11 -11.41 -14.32 -0.07
C LEU A 11 -10.60 -15.55 -0.52
N ARG A 12 -9.45 -15.82 0.13
CA ARG A 12 -8.61 -17.00 -0.16
C ARG A 12 -9.36 -18.29 0.13
N ARG A 13 -9.97 -18.38 1.31
CA ARG A 13 -10.77 -19.55 1.69
C ARG A 13 -11.97 -19.78 0.76
N ALA A 14 -12.62 -18.73 0.27
CA ALA A 14 -13.74 -18.88 -0.65
C ALA A 14 -13.31 -19.44 -2.01
N VAL A 15 -12.09 -19.12 -2.46
CA VAL A 15 -11.49 -19.67 -3.69
C VAL A 15 -11.07 -21.13 -3.47
N GLU A 16 -10.34 -21.42 -2.38
CA GLU A 16 -9.88 -22.77 -2.03
C GLU A 16 -11.02 -23.73 -1.67
N GLY A 17 -12.03 -23.23 -0.96
CA GLY A 17 -13.18 -23.98 -0.48
C GLY A 17 -14.26 -24.24 -1.53
N GLY A 18 -14.06 -23.80 -2.78
CA GLY A 18 -15.00 -24.06 -3.87
C GLY A 18 -16.35 -23.33 -3.75
N GLU A 19 -16.49 -22.37 -2.84
CA GLU A 19 -17.70 -21.54 -2.70
C GLU A 19 -18.02 -20.76 -3.98
N LEU A 20 -16.99 -20.55 -4.81
CA LEU A 20 -17.05 -19.85 -6.08
C LEU A 20 -17.17 -20.81 -7.28
N ALA A 21 -17.47 -22.10 -7.07
CA ALA A 21 -17.54 -23.10 -8.14
C ALA A 21 -18.57 -22.78 -9.25
N ALA A 22 -19.61 -22.01 -8.92
CA ALA A 22 -20.60 -21.52 -9.89
C ALA A 22 -20.04 -20.49 -10.90
N LEU A 23 -18.83 -19.96 -10.67
CA LEU A 23 -18.22 -18.97 -11.54
C LEU A 23 -17.53 -19.61 -12.77
N PRO A 24 -17.40 -18.85 -13.87
CA PRO A 24 -16.66 -19.28 -15.05
C PRO A 24 -15.24 -19.74 -14.70
N ALA A 25 -14.81 -20.88 -15.23
CA ALA A 25 -13.50 -21.47 -14.94
C ALA A 25 -12.33 -20.50 -15.22
N GLY A 26 -12.43 -19.68 -16.28
CA GLY A 26 -11.41 -18.67 -16.58
C GLY A 26 -11.27 -17.61 -15.49
N LEU A 27 -12.39 -17.15 -14.90
CA LEU A 27 -12.37 -16.16 -13.84
C LEU A 27 -11.79 -16.73 -12.53
N ARG A 28 -12.07 -18.02 -12.25
CA ARG A 28 -11.50 -18.72 -11.10
C ARG A 28 -9.99 -18.87 -11.23
N ALA A 29 -9.51 -19.30 -12.40
CA ALA A 29 -8.08 -19.42 -12.66
C ALA A 29 -7.36 -18.06 -12.53
N GLU A 30 -7.96 -16.97 -13.02
CA GLU A 30 -7.41 -15.61 -12.81
C GLU A 30 -7.34 -15.22 -11.33
N LEU A 31 -8.34 -15.57 -10.53
CA LEU A 31 -8.36 -15.31 -9.08
C LEU A 31 -7.33 -16.14 -8.33
N GLU A 32 -7.23 -17.43 -8.62
CA GLU A 32 -6.22 -18.34 -8.04
C GLU A 32 -4.80 -17.83 -8.34
N ALA A 33 -4.54 -17.46 -9.60
CA ALA A 33 -3.26 -16.87 -10.00
C ALA A 33 -2.97 -15.56 -9.27
N ALA A 34 -3.99 -14.71 -9.07
CA ALA A 34 -3.85 -13.45 -8.34
C ALA A 34 -3.70 -13.64 -6.82
N LEU A 35 -4.00 -14.82 -6.26
CA LEU A 35 -3.96 -15.12 -4.82
C LEU A 35 -2.80 -16.04 -4.41
N GLY A 36 -1.98 -16.50 -5.36
CA GLY A 36 -0.94 -17.50 -5.14
C GLY A 36 0.17 -17.13 -4.15
N SER A 37 0.29 -15.86 -3.74
CA SER A 37 1.26 -15.42 -2.73
C SER A 37 0.57 -14.82 -1.50
N GLU A 38 1.19 -14.93 -0.32
CA GLU A 38 0.74 -14.18 0.85
C GLU A 38 0.82 -12.67 0.59
N GLY A 39 -0.22 -11.93 0.98
CA GLY A 39 -0.32 -10.48 0.72
C GLY A 39 -0.58 -10.07 -0.73
N ALA A 40 -0.96 -11.01 -1.61
CA ALA A 40 -1.18 -10.72 -3.02
C ALA A 40 -2.19 -9.58 -3.27
N LEU A 41 -1.90 -8.80 -4.30
CA LEU A 41 -2.68 -7.65 -4.73
C LEU A 41 -3.69 -8.07 -5.79
N VAL A 42 -4.96 -7.88 -5.48
CA VAL A 42 -6.07 -8.13 -6.39
C VAL A 42 -6.52 -6.81 -7.00
N PRO A 43 -6.47 -6.66 -8.34
CA PRO A 43 -6.95 -5.46 -9.01
C PRO A 43 -8.46 -5.26 -8.84
N PHE A 44 -8.91 -4.01 -8.67
CA PHE A 44 -10.35 -3.72 -8.56
C PHE A 44 -11.16 -4.13 -9.81
N ARG A 45 -10.52 -4.19 -10.98
CA ARG A 45 -11.18 -4.69 -12.20
C ARG A 45 -11.59 -6.15 -12.07
N LEU A 46 -10.75 -6.97 -11.44
CA LEU A 46 -11.04 -8.40 -11.22
C LEU A 46 -12.18 -8.57 -10.21
N LEU A 47 -12.21 -7.75 -9.15
CA LEU A 47 -13.31 -7.75 -8.18
C LEU A 47 -14.65 -7.33 -8.76
N ARG A 48 -14.65 -6.36 -9.68
CA ARG A 48 -15.88 -5.95 -10.38
C ARG A 48 -16.42 -7.10 -11.25
N ARG A 49 -15.54 -7.82 -11.95
CA ARG A 49 -15.92 -9.01 -12.73
C ARG A 49 -16.44 -10.13 -11.83
N LEU A 50 -15.77 -10.38 -10.70
CA LEU A 50 -16.24 -11.31 -9.66
C LEU A 50 -17.64 -10.93 -9.17
N HIS A 51 -17.87 -9.67 -8.83
CA HIS A 51 -19.17 -9.20 -8.34
C HIS A 51 -20.29 -9.36 -9.38
N ALA A 52 -20.01 -9.02 -10.65
CA ALA A 52 -20.95 -9.22 -11.74
C ALA A 52 -21.30 -10.69 -11.92
N ALA A 53 -20.29 -11.57 -11.97
CA ALA A 53 -20.49 -13.00 -12.14
C ALA A 53 -21.24 -13.64 -10.96
N LEU A 54 -21.00 -13.20 -9.72
CA LEU A 54 -21.77 -13.65 -8.54
C LEU A 54 -23.25 -13.24 -8.63
N ARG A 55 -23.53 -12.05 -9.15
CA ARG A 55 -24.89 -11.54 -9.32
C ARG A 55 -25.63 -12.28 -10.44
N GLU A 56 -24.95 -12.56 -11.54
CA GLU A 56 -25.50 -13.37 -12.65
C GLU A 56 -25.78 -14.81 -12.23
N ALA A 57 -24.88 -15.39 -11.42
CA ALA A 57 -25.05 -16.74 -10.86
C ALA A 57 -26.12 -16.83 -9.76
N GLY A 58 -26.72 -15.70 -9.33
CA GLY A 58 -27.71 -15.68 -8.26
C GLY A 58 -27.16 -16.14 -6.90
N SER A 59 -25.85 -15.98 -6.66
CA SER A 59 -25.21 -16.46 -5.45
C SER A 59 -25.70 -15.70 -4.21
N PRO A 60 -25.91 -16.38 -3.06
CA PRO A 60 -26.22 -15.72 -1.79
C PRO A 60 -25.02 -14.98 -1.18
N LEU A 61 -23.81 -15.18 -1.74
CA LEU A 61 -22.59 -14.57 -1.24
C LEU A 61 -22.54 -13.09 -1.61
N HIS A 62 -22.42 -12.24 -0.58
CA HIS A 62 -22.27 -10.81 -0.78
C HIS A 62 -20.80 -10.42 -0.89
N LEU A 63 -20.50 -9.45 -1.75
CA LEU A 63 -19.12 -8.99 -1.98
C LEU A 63 -18.44 -8.54 -0.69
N HIS A 64 -19.14 -7.79 0.18
CA HIS A 64 -18.56 -7.30 1.43
C HIS A 64 -18.14 -8.44 2.39
N GLN A 65 -18.82 -9.58 2.35
CA GLN A 65 -18.47 -10.76 3.16
C GLN A 65 -17.18 -11.39 2.64
N LEU A 66 -17.02 -11.48 1.32
CA LEU A 66 -15.79 -11.98 0.70
C LEU A 66 -14.59 -11.06 0.95
N LEU A 67 -14.84 -9.75 1.02
CA LEU A 67 -13.82 -8.73 1.24
C LEU A 67 -13.47 -8.52 2.71
N GLU A 68 -14.07 -9.27 3.63
CA GLU A 68 -13.75 -9.17 5.06
C GLU A 68 -12.26 -9.46 5.31
N GLY A 69 -11.60 -8.54 6.03
CA GLY A 69 -10.16 -8.59 6.29
C GLY A 69 -9.27 -8.25 5.09
N SER A 70 -9.83 -7.68 4.01
CA SER A 70 -9.05 -7.15 2.88
C SER A 70 -8.67 -5.68 3.13
N GLU A 71 -7.49 -5.27 2.65
CA GLU A 71 -6.98 -3.90 2.83
C GLU A 71 -6.80 -3.21 1.48
N ILE A 72 -7.13 -1.93 1.39
CA ILE A 72 -6.92 -1.16 0.15
C ILE A 72 -5.42 -0.89 -0.01
N HIS A 73 -4.85 -1.24 -1.16
CA HIS A 73 -3.45 -0.92 -1.45
C HIS A 73 -3.36 0.50 -2.02
N LEU A 74 -2.77 1.40 -1.24
CA LEU A 74 -2.47 2.76 -1.68
C LEU A 74 -1.05 2.76 -2.27
N PRO A 75 -0.88 3.12 -3.56
CA PRO A 75 0.45 3.25 -4.14
C PRO A 75 1.19 4.39 -3.44
N GLU A 76 2.45 4.14 -3.07
CA GLU A 76 3.31 5.18 -2.53
C GLU A 76 3.62 6.21 -3.60
N VAL A 77 3.39 7.49 -3.29
CA VAL A 77 3.79 8.58 -4.17
C VAL A 77 5.30 8.75 -4.00
N PRO A 78 6.11 8.63 -5.06
CA PRO A 78 7.54 8.82 -4.94
C PRO A 78 7.81 10.27 -4.51
N VAL A 79 8.52 10.43 -3.39
CA VAL A 79 8.93 11.75 -2.91
C VAL A 79 9.99 12.27 -3.89
N PRO A 80 9.83 13.48 -4.46
CA PRO A 80 10.83 14.02 -5.37
C PRO A 80 12.18 14.18 -4.64
N PRO A 81 13.32 13.94 -5.32
CA PRO A 81 14.63 14.13 -4.73
C PRO A 81 14.82 15.60 -4.32
N ARG A 82 15.46 15.82 -3.16
CA ARG A 82 15.77 17.18 -2.69
C ARG A 82 16.79 17.85 -3.62
N ASN A 83 16.60 19.13 -3.93
CA ASN A 83 17.53 19.89 -4.76
C ASN A 83 18.92 19.96 -4.07
N PRO A 84 20.01 19.52 -4.74
CA PRO A 84 21.34 19.44 -4.14
C PRO A 84 21.90 20.80 -3.71
N GLU A 85 21.56 21.87 -4.43
CA GLU A 85 22.00 23.23 -4.09
C GLU A 85 21.36 23.72 -2.78
N LEU A 86 20.07 23.43 -2.59
CA LEU A 86 19.36 23.78 -1.36
C LEU A 86 19.85 22.95 -0.17
N VAL A 87 20.19 21.68 -0.39
CA VAL A 87 20.81 20.83 0.64
C VAL A 87 22.17 21.38 1.06
N ALA A 88 23.03 21.74 0.09
CA ALA A 88 24.33 22.34 0.39
C ALA A 88 24.20 23.67 1.14
N ARG A 89 23.21 24.50 0.78
CA ARG A 89 22.94 25.77 1.48
C ARG A 89 22.45 25.54 2.91
N LEU A 90 21.60 24.55 3.15
CA LEU A 90 21.13 24.18 4.47
C LEU A 90 22.27 23.71 5.38
N GLU A 91 23.16 22.86 4.88
CA GLU A 91 24.33 22.38 5.62
C GLU A 91 25.26 23.54 6.02
N ARG A 92 25.50 24.50 5.12
CA ARG A 92 26.26 25.72 5.44
C ARG A 92 25.61 26.54 6.55
N ILE A 93 24.29 26.72 6.51
CA ILE A 93 23.55 27.49 7.53
C ILE A 93 23.61 26.78 8.88
N LYS A 94 23.41 25.45 8.92
CA LYS A 94 23.53 24.65 10.15
C LYS A 94 24.91 24.77 10.77
N ALA A 95 25.97 24.65 9.97
CA ALA A 95 27.35 24.79 10.45
C ALA A 95 27.61 26.18 11.02
N ARG A 96 27.10 27.23 10.36
CA ARG A 96 27.23 28.61 10.86
C ARG A 96 26.52 28.79 12.21
N LEU A 97 25.27 28.35 12.31
CA LEU A 97 24.48 28.46 13.55
C LEU A 97 25.13 27.67 14.70
N ALA A 98 25.63 26.46 14.43
CA ALA A 98 26.34 25.67 15.43
C ALA A 98 27.61 26.38 15.94
N ASN A 99 28.37 27.03 15.04
CA ASN A 99 29.55 27.80 15.42
C ASN A 99 29.20 29.06 16.23
N GLU A 100 28.15 29.79 15.83
CA GLU A 100 27.66 30.97 16.57
C GLU A 100 27.18 30.57 17.97
N GLU A 101 26.45 29.46 18.07
CA GLU A 101 25.97 28.90 19.34
C GLU A 101 27.12 28.44 20.23
N TYR A 102 28.12 27.75 19.66
CA TYR A 102 29.34 27.37 20.37
C TYR A 102 30.08 28.60 20.90
N GLN A 103 30.31 29.62 20.06
CA GLN A 103 30.97 30.86 20.49
C GLN A 103 30.19 31.59 21.59
N ARG A 104 28.86 31.58 21.53
CA ARG A 104 28.01 32.16 22.58
C ARG A 104 28.19 31.40 23.90
N MET A 105 28.22 30.07 23.87
CA MET A 105 28.45 29.25 25.06
C MET A 105 29.84 29.47 25.65
N THR A 106 30.88 29.58 24.82
CA THR A 106 32.27 29.74 25.27
C THR A 106 32.69 31.18 25.53
N ARG A 107 31.81 32.17 25.33
CA ARG A 107 32.13 33.62 25.39
C ARG A 107 32.72 34.07 26.72
N ASN A 108 32.38 33.39 27.82
CA ASN A 108 32.84 33.71 29.17
C ASN A 108 33.84 32.68 29.73
N VAL A 109 34.25 31.71 28.91
CA VAL A 109 35.14 30.61 29.31
C VAL A 109 36.61 30.92 28.95
N THR A 110 36.87 32.06 28.30
CA THR A 110 38.23 32.61 28.16
C THR A 110 38.76 33.04 29.53
N GLY A 111 39.35 32.09 30.25
CA GLY A 111 40.33 32.37 31.27
C GLY A 111 41.70 32.48 30.60
N GLN A 112 42.11 33.71 30.24
CA GLN A 112 43.47 34.28 30.24
C GLN A 112 43.38 35.79 30.02
#